data_AF-A0A5B0VQV0-F1
#
_entry.id   AF-A0A5B0VQV0-F1
#
_cell.length_a   1.000
_cell.length_b   1.000
_cell.length_c   1.000
_cell.angle_alpha   90.00
_cell.angle_beta   90.00
_cell.angle_gamma   90.00
#
_symmetry.space_group_name_H-M   'P 1'
#
loop_
_entity.id
_entity.type
_entity.pdbx_description
1 polymer ?
#
loop_
_entity_poly.entity_id
_entity_poly.type
_entity_poly.pdbx_seq_one_letter_code
_entity_poly.pdbx_strand_id
1 'polypeptide(L)'
;MKKIIGFMLLVIIIITVFTIRNYYLLRSDVEEILNQSEIIKYYIGTANITDVKLSNYQPFSCKKGCERFILKVQGENGDGTITADINFHDSDVSSAILCLPDNKKIVLTKDIGDDFIKNNLGTLCQ
;
A
#
# COMPACT_ATOMS: atom_id res chain seq x y z
N MET A 1 -12.17 -39.69 0.09
CA MET A 1 -12.49 -38.47 -0.71
C MET A 1 -13.19 -37.37 0.08
N LYS A 2 -14.33 -37.61 0.76
CA LYS A 2 -15.04 -36.56 1.55
C LYS A 2 -14.19 -35.82 2.60
N LYS A 3 -13.28 -36.52 3.30
CA LYS A 3 -12.40 -35.90 4.32
C LYS A 3 -11.34 -34.94 3.75
N ILE A 4 -10.88 -35.17 2.52
CA ILE A 4 -9.85 -34.35 1.86
C ILE A 4 -10.47 -33.05 1.32
N ILE A 5 -11.68 -33.16 0.77
CA ILE A 5 -12.46 -32.00 0.26
C ILE A 5 -12.83 -31.05 1.40
N GLY A 6 -13.23 -31.59 2.56
CA GLY A 6 -13.52 -30.77 3.75
C GLY A 6 -12.30 -30.01 4.27
N PHE A 7 -11.12 -30.62 4.26
CA PHE A 7 -9.88 -29.97 4.71
C PHE A 7 -9.42 -28.87 3.75
N MET A 8 -9.55 -29.08 2.43
CA MET A 8 -9.24 -28.05 1.42
C MET A 8 -10.12 -26.81 1.57
N LEU A 9 -11.43 -26.99 1.76
CA LEU A 9 -12.38 -25.87 1.97
C LEU A 9 -12.05 -25.07 3.24
N LEU A 10 -11.65 -25.76 4.32
CA LEU A 10 -11.31 -25.12 5.59
C LEU A 10 -10.02 -24.29 5.47
N VAL A 11 -9.02 -24.77 4.72
CA VAL A 11 -7.81 -24.02 4.39
C VAL A 11 -8.13 -22.78 3.55
N ILE A 12 -9.01 -22.88 2.55
CA ILE A 12 -9.42 -21.73 1.72
C ILE A 12 -10.14 -20.67 2.58
N ILE A 13 -11.01 -21.10 3.51
CA ILE A 13 -11.71 -20.19 4.43
C ILE A 13 -10.72 -19.50 5.37
N ILE A 14 -9.76 -20.23 5.94
CA ILE A 14 -8.74 -19.61 6.82
C ILE A 14 -7.89 -18.61 6.05
N ILE A 15 -7.43 -18.96 4.84
CA ILE A 15 -6.64 -18.06 3.98
C ILE A 15 -7.45 -16.81 3.64
N THR A 16 -8.71 -16.95 3.22
CA THR A 16 -9.56 -15.80 2.87
C THR A 16 -9.87 -14.92 4.07
N VAL A 17 -10.14 -15.48 5.25
CA VAL A 17 -10.35 -14.69 6.47
C VAL A 17 -9.07 -13.96 6.89
N PHE A 18 -7.91 -14.60 6.75
CA PHE A 18 -6.61 -14.01 7.08
C PHE A 18 -6.23 -12.88 6.12
N THR A 19 -6.45 -13.06 4.81
CA THR A 19 -6.20 -12.04 3.80
C THR A 19 -7.15 -10.86 3.95
N ILE A 20 -8.43 -11.10 4.21
CA ILE A 20 -9.43 -10.05 4.46
C ILE A 20 -9.08 -9.27 5.72
N ARG A 21 -8.67 -9.93 6.81
CA ARG A 21 -8.27 -9.26 8.04
C ARG A 21 -7.04 -8.37 7.82
N ASN A 22 -6.02 -8.88 7.13
CA ASN A 22 -4.85 -8.09 6.78
C ASN A 22 -5.25 -6.89 5.91
N TYR A 23 -6.14 -7.07 4.93
CA TYR A 23 -6.66 -5.98 4.10
C TYR A 23 -7.35 -4.87 4.90
N TYR A 24 -8.20 -5.21 5.87
CA TYR A 24 -8.89 -4.22 6.69
C TYR A 24 -7.97 -3.49 7.67
N LEU A 25 -7.00 -4.19 8.26
CA LEU A 25 -6.00 -3.56 9.13
C LEU A 25 -5.12 -2.58 8.33
N LEU A 26 -4.60 -3.03 7.19
CA LEU A 26 -3.85 -2.20 6.25
C LEU A 26 -4.62 -0.94 5.83
N ARG A 27 -5.90 -1.09 5.51
CA ARG A 27 -6.73 0.03 5.12
C ARG A 27 -6.87 1.05 6.25
N SER A 28 -7.12 0.60 7.48
CA SER A 28 -7.25 1.47 8.65
C SER A 28 -5.95 2.24 8.94
N ASP A 29 -4.81 1.57 8.92
CA ASP A 29 -3.51 2.18 9.21
C ASP A 29 -3.13 3.20 8.13
N VAL A 30 -3.43 2.90 6.86
CA VAL A 30 -3.18 3.84 5.76
C VAL A 30 -4.18 4.99 5.77
N GLU A 31 -5.44 4.77 6.12
CA GLU A 31 -6.43 5.85 6.31
C GLU A 31 -6.00 6.81 7.42
N GLU A 32 -5.41 6.31 8.50
CA GLU A 32 -4.85 7.16 9.56
C GLU A 32 -3.69 8.02 9.04
N ILE A 33 -2.72 7.41 8.35
CA ILE A 33 -1.58 8.12 7.76
C ILE A 33 -2.04 9.15 6.71
N LEU A 34 -3.06 8.80 5.91
CA LEU A 34 -3.64 9.68 4.90
C LEU A 34 -4.23 10.94 5.52
N ASN A 35 -5.04 10.77 6.56
CA ASN A 35 -5.76 11.86 7.22
C ASN A 35 -4.83 12.76 8.05
N GLN A 36 -3.70 12.23 8.53
CA GLN A 36 -2.71 12.98 9.30
C GLN A 36 -1.64 13.67 8.42
N SER A 37 -1.53 13.31 7.14
CA SER A 37 -0.45 13.81 6.27
C SER A 37 -0.77 15.20 5.68
N GLU A 38 -0.05 16.22 6.15
CA GLU A 38 -0.09 17.57 5.59
C GLU A 38 0.31 17.59 4.10
N ILE A 39 1.19 16.69 3.68
CA ILE A 39 1.64 16.55 2.30
C ILE A 39 0.48 16.12 1.40
N ILE A 40 -0.29 15.13 1.85
CA ILE A 40 -1.44 14.62 1.09
C ILE A 40 -2.52 15.68 1.01
N LYS A 41 -2.84 16.32 2.14
CA LYS A 41 -3.79 17.44 2.16
C LYS A 41 -3.39 18.58 1.22
N TYR A 42 -2.09 18.89 1.13
CA TYR A 42 -1.57 19.90 0.21
C TYR A 42 -1.80 19.53 -1.27
N TYR A 43 -1.56 18.28 -1.65
CA TYR A 43 -1.61 17.86 -3.06
C TYR A 43 -3.00 17.42 -3.53
N ILE A 44 -3.73 16.68 -2.72
CA ILE A 44 -5.02 16.07 -3.10
C ILE A 44 -6.20 16.51 -2.23
N GLY A 45 -5.96 17.29 -1.15
CA GLY A 45 -7.01 17.77 -0.25
C GLY A 45 -7.48 16.68 0.73
N THR A 46 -8.71 16.80 1.22
CA THR A 46 -9.36 15.71 1.96
C THR A 46 -9.54 14.53 1.01
N ALA A 47 -8.83 13.43 1.27
CA ALA A 47 -8.76 12.30 0.33
C ALA A 47 -9.36 11.04 0.92
N ASN A 48 -10.11 10.31 0.10
CA ASN A 48 -10.67 9.02 0.42
C ASN A 48 -9.98 7.93 -0.38
N ILE A 49 -9.78 6.77 0.23
CA ILE A 49 -9.31 5.57 -0.47
C ILE A 49 -10.48 4.97 -1.25
N THR A 50 -10.32 4.87 -2.57
CA THR A 50 -11.33 4.29 -3.47
C THR A 50 -11.04 2.84 -3.84
N ASP A 51 -9.77 2.43 -3.80
CA ASP A 51 -9.33 1.08 -4.15
C ASP A 51 -8.03 0.75 -3.43
N VAL A 52 -7.82 -0.53 -3.09
CA VAL A 52 -6.58 -1.03 -2.49
C VAL A 52 -6.23 -2.34 -3.14
N LYS A 53 -5.01 -2.46 -3.65
CA LYS A 53 -4.51 -3.64 -4.34
C LYS A 53 -3.12 -4.00 -3.88
N LEU A 54 -2.83 -5.28 -3.86
CA LEU A 54 -1.46 -5.77 -3.77
C LEU A 54 -0.79 -5.58 -5.13
N SER A 55 0.39 -4.96 -5.15
CA SER A 55 1.22 -4.87 -6.34
C SER A 55 1.88 -6.21 -6.63
N ASN A 56 2.05 -6.50 -7.92
CA ASN A 56 2.88 -7.63 -8.36
C ASN A 56 4.38 -7.30 -8.32
N TYR A 57 4.75 -6.05 -8.00
CA TYR A 57 6.14 -5.65 -7.82
C TYR A 57 6.62 -5.93 -6.40
N GLN A 58 7.80 -6.53 -6.32
CA GLN A 58 8.43 -6.79 -5.04
C GLN A 58 9.02 -5.48 -4.48
N PRO A 59 8.78 -5.15 -3.19
CA PRO A 59 9.36 -3.96 -2.56
C PRO A 59 10.89 -3.96 -2.64
N PHE A 60 11.46 -2.84 -3.08
CA PHE A 60 12.91 -2.72 -3.28
C PHE A 60 13.67 -2.43 -1.96
N SER A 61 13.02 -1.78 -1.00
CA SER A 61 13.63 -1.27 0.24
C SER A 61 13.68 -2.31 1.36
N CYS A 62 12.85 -3.35 1.30
CA CYS A 62 12.72 -4.33 2.37
C CYS A 62 13.18 -5.73 1.94
N LYS A 63 14.21 -6.25 2.63
CA LYS A 63 14.97 -7.44 2.21
C LYS A 63 14.27 -8.79 2.42
N LYS A 64 13.05 -8.86 2.97
CA LYS A 64 12.17 -10.05 3.05
C LYS A 64 10.90 -9.71 3.82
N GLY A 65 9.77 -10.32 3.45
CA GLY A 65 8.52 -10.20 4.21
C GLY A 65 7.77 -8.88 4.00
N CYS A 66 8.12 -8.11 2.97
CA CYS A 66 7.33 -6.94 2.57
C CYS A 66 6.50 -7.17 1.33
N GLU A 67 5.33 -6.54 1.34
CA GLU A 67 4.46 -6.41 0.17
C GLU A 67 4.23 -4.94 -0.14
N ARG A 68 4.07 -4.64 -1.42
CA ARG A 68 3.70 -3.31 -1.90
C ARG A 68 2.20 -3.24 -2.10
N PHE A 69 1.57 -2.29 -1.45
CA PHE A 69 0.17 -1.95 -1.66
C PHE A 69 0.04 -0.72 -2.54
N ILE A 70 -0.94 -0.74 -3.43
CA ILE A 70 -1.33 0.36 -4.30
C ILE A 70 -2.71 0.81 -3.85
N LEU A 71 -2.80 2.04 -3.38
CA LEU A 71 -4.02 2.66 -2.91
C LEU A 71 -4.42 3.75 -3.87
N LYS A 72 -5.60 3.64 -4.46
CA LYS A 72 -6.17 4.76 -5.23
C LYS A 72 -6.83 5.71 -4.26
N VAL A 73 -6.49 6.99 -4.41
CA VAL A 73 -7.01 8.06 -3.57
C VAL A 73 -7.69 9.09 -4.44
N GLN A 74 -8.85 9.53 -3.99
CA GLN A 74 -9.62 10.58 -4.63
C GLN A 74 -9.90 11.65 -3.58
N GLY A 75 -9.45 12.87 -3.86
CA GLY A 75 -9.65 14.01 -2.99
C GLY A 75 -10.24 15.21 -3.71
N GLU A 76 -10.59 16.22 -2.93
CA GLU A 76 -11.24 17.45 -3.40
C GLU A 76 -10.42 18.18 -4.49
N ASN A 77 -9.09 18.14 -4.37
CA ASN A 77 -8.18 18.86 -5.27
C ASN A 77 -7.65 17.98 -6.42
N GLY A 78 -7.94 16.68 -6.41
CA GLY A 78 -7.51 15.76 -7.44
C GLY A 78 -7.37 14.31 -6.96
N ASP A 79 -7.08 13.45 -7.92
CA ASP A 79 -6.89 12.03 -7.70
C ASP A 79 -5.40 11.68 -7.68
N GLY A 80 -5.06 10.57 -7.02
CA GLY A 80 -3.70 10.07 -6.95
C GLY A 80 -3.64 8.57 -6.69
N THR A 81 -2.43 8.05 -6.69
CA THR A 81 -2.14 6.68 -6.27
C THR A 81 -1.05 6.72 -5.22
N ILE A 82 -1.25 6.04 -4.11
CA ILE A 82 -0.21 5.86 -3.10
C ILE A 82 0.32 4.45 -3.23
N THR A 83 1.63 4.31 -3.29
CA THR A 83 2.28 3.02 -3.10
C THR A 83 2.90 2.98 -1.72
N ALA A 84 2.64 1.90 -0.99
CA ALA A 84 3.13 1.70 0.36
C ALA A 84 3.77 0.30 0.47
N ASP A 85 5.04 0.24 0.83
CA ASP A 85 5.74 -1.00 1.11
C ASP A 85 5.64 -1.27 2.61
N ILE A 86 5.04 -2.41 2.96
CA ILE A 86 4.71 -2.77 4.33
C ILE A 86 5.41 -4.05 4.70
N ASN A 87 6.10 -4.03 5.85
CA ASN A 87 6.79 -5.18 6.41
C ASN A 87 5.85 -5.96 7.32
N PHE A 88 5.49 -7.19 6.95
CA PHE A 88 4.60 -8.01 7.79
C PHE A 88 5.25 -8.58 9.04
N HIS A 89 6.58 -8.55 9.15
CA HIS A 89 7.23 -9.00 10.38
C HIS A 89 7.01 -8.00 11.52
N ASP A 90 7.07 -6.71 11.21
CA ASP A 90 7.00 -5.64 12.20
C ASP A 90 5.72 -4.77 12.06
N SER A 91 4.87 -5.09 11.07
CA SER A 91 3.67 -4.34 10.67
C SER A 91 3.93 -2.85 10.41
N ASP A 92 5.13 -2.52 9.92
CA ASP A 92 5.58 -1.13 9.77
C ASP A 92 5.63 -0.70 8.29
N VAL A 93 5.35 0.57 8.03
CA VAL A 93 5.38 1.15 6.68
C VAL A 93 6.82 1.56 6.36
N SER A 94 7.51 0.71 5.60
CA SER A 94 8.91 0.94 5.23
C SER A 94 9.08 2.07 4.22
N SER A 95 8.13 2.20 3.30
CA SER A 95 8.14 3.29 2.31
C SER A 95 6.73 3.64 1.87
N ALA A 96 6.41 4.94 1.75
CA ALA A 96 5.18 5.38 1.09
C ALA A 96 5.42 6.56 0.14
N ILE A 97 4.80 6.50 -1.03
CA ILE A 97 4.98 7.47 -2.12
C ILE A 97 3.61 7.81 -2.70
N LEU A 98 3.30 9.11 -2.80
CA LEU A 98 2.17 9.63 -3.56
C LEU A 98 2.59 9.88 -5.01
N CYS A 99 1.86 9.26 -5.92
CA CYS A 99 1.98 9.39 -7.36
C CYS A 99 0.79 10.17 -7.90
N LEU A 100 1.08 11.32 -8.50
CA LEU A 100 0.09 12.20 -9.10
C LEU A 100 0.01 11.98 -10.62
N PRO A 101 -1.12 12.36 -11.26
CA PRO A 101 -1.35 12.14 -12.70
C PRO A 101 -0.36 12.86 -13.62
N ASP A 102 0.27 13.94 -13.15
CA ASP A 102 1.31 14.71 -13.84
C ASP A 102 2.70 14.06 -13.79
N ASN A 103 2.77 12.78 -13.43
CA ASN A 103 3.98 12.00 -13.16
C ASN A 103 4.81 12.49 -11.96
N LYS A 104 4.30 13.44 -11.17
CA LYS A 104 4.96 13.88 -9.95
C LYS A 104 4.89 12.76 -8.91
N LYS A 105 6.03 12.51 -8.27
CA LYS A 105 6.18 11.50 -7.21
C LYS A 105 6.66 12.19 -5.95
N ILE A 106 5.92 12.01 -4.88
CA ILE A 106 6.13 12.69 -3.61
C ILE A 106 6.33 11.63 -2.54
N VAL A 107 7.45 11.71 -1.82
CA VAL A 107 7.70 10.82 -0.69
C VAL A 107 6.84 11.21 0.49
N LEU A 108 6.26 10.21 1.15
CA LEU A 108 5.47 10.39 2.36
C LEU A 108 6.22 9.93 3.62
N THR A 109 7.23 9.05 3.49
CA THR A 109 8.03 8.53 4.61
C THR A 109 9.46 9.08 4.61
N LYS A 110 9.97 9.45 5.78
CA LYS A 110 11.29 10.11 5.91
C LYS A 110 12.48 9.22 5.55
N ASP A 111 12.31 7.91 5.58
CA ASP A 111 13.41 6.94 5.47
C ASP A 111 13.78 6.57 4.03
N ILE A 112 13.10 7.13 3.02
CA ILE A 112 13.45 6.94 1.61
C ILE A 112 14.37 8.07 1.15
N GLY A 113 15.61 7.74 0.81
CA GLY A 113 16.56 8.70 0.24
C GLY A 113 16.23 9.08 -1.22
N ASP A 114 16.59 10.31 -1.61
CA ASP A 114 16.36 10.86 -2.94
C ASP A 114 16.94 10.01 -4.09
N ASP A 115 18.09 9.37 -3.85
CA ASP A 115 18.74 8.52 -4.85
C ASP A 115 17.96 7.24 -5.13
N PHE A 116 17.29 6.69 -4.12
CA PHE A 116 16.43 5.52 -4.30
C PHE A 116 15.24 5.86 -5.21
N ILE A 117 14.63 7.02 -5.00
CA ILE A 117 13.48 7.47 -5.80
C ILE A 117 13.92 7.64 -7.26
N LYS A 118 15.01 8.37 -7.49
CA LYS A 118 15.54 8.63 -8.84
C LYS A 118 15.82 7.34 -9.61
N ASN A 119 16.43 6.37 -8.95
CA ASN A 119 16.78 5.09 -9.57
C ASN A 119 15.59 4.17 -9.84
N ASN A 120 14.44 4.41 -9.18
CA ASN A 120 13.28 3.54 -9.28
C ASN A 120 12.04 4.24 -9.87
N LEU A 121 12.16 5.47 -10.39
CA LEU A 121 11.04 6.29 -10.89
C LEU A 121 10.02 5.54 -11.76
N GLY A 122 10.44 4.53 -12.53
CA GLY A 122 9.55 3.73 -13.40
C GLY A 122 8.66 2.73 -12.66
N THR A 123 9.04 2.30 -11.46
CA THR A 123 8.38 1.21 -10.72
C THR A 123 7.73 1.69 -9.41
N LEU A 124 8.00 2.92 -8.97
CA LEU A 124 7.48 3.44 -7.69
C LEU A 124 5.96 3.48 -7.60
N CYS A 125 5.26 3.63 -8.72
CA CYS A 125 3.79 3.77 -8.76
C CYS A 125 3.08 2.51 -9.28
N GLN A 126 3.81 1.40 -9.39
CA GLN A 126 3.35 0.14 -9.98
C GLN A 126 3.09 -0.93 -8.93
#